data_AF-A0A8J6GB05-F1
#
_entry.id   AF-A0A8J6GB05-F1
#
_cell.length_a   1.000
_cell.length_b   1.000
_cell.length_c   1.000
_cell.angle_alpha   90.00
_cell.angle_beta   90.00
_cell.angle_gamma   90.00
#
_symmetry.space_group_name_H-M   'P 1'
#
loop_
_entity.id
_entity.type
_entity.pdbx_description
1 polymer ?
#
loop_
_entity_poly.entity_id
_entity_poly.type
_entity_poly.pdbx_seq_one_letter_code
_entity_poly.pdbx_strand_id
1 'polypeptide(L)'
;MGAKMSSQGTELSLSESSLTSYPTSLAQLVGGQERPHGAPCFTLLCMEPPLSSEFVPPSTQQPVSTRCPASADYQHAAGPGLGSLGIQSSLHGAACTKSRARGDFQEVLGGPEQGGDPEVPPYTIVYFPARGRCEAMRMLLADQDQSWKEEVVSIDTWMKGLLKSTCLYGQLPKFQDGDLTLYQSNAILRHLGRSLGLYGKDQKEAALVDMVNDGVEDLRLKYITLIYTKYEEGKDDYVKALPGHLKPFETLLSQNQGGKAFIVGDQISFADYNLLDLLLIHQVLAPGCLDSFPLLSAYVARLSARPKIKAFLSSPDHVNRPINGNGKQ
;
A
#
# COMPACT_ATOMS: atom_id res chain seq x y z
N MET A 1 -78.42 16.77 -30.34
CA MET A 1 -78.07 17.70 -31.45
C MET A 1 -76.58 17.94 -31.39
N GLY A 2 -75.86 17.73 -32.50
CA GLY A 2 -74.41 17.92 -32.59
C GLY A 2 -73.71 16.74 -33.26
N ALA A 3 -73.73 16.73 -34.59
CA ALA A 3 -73.21 15.69 -35.46
C ALA A 3 -71.80 16.04 -35.99
N LYS A 4 -70.98 15.02 -36.26
CA LYS A 4 -70.22 14.74 -37.52
C LYS A 4 -69.16 13.65 -37.23
N MET A 5 -69.30 12.44 -37.82
CA MET A 5 -68.73 11.99 -39.12
C MET A 5 -67.19 11.90 -39.07
N SER A 6 -66.46 10.86 -39.47
CA SER A 6 -66.69 9.57 -40.17
C SER A 6 -65.39 8.73 -39.94
N SER A 7 -65.39 7.46 -39.53
CA SER A 7 -65.46 6.21 -40.33
C SER A 7 -64.55 6.22 -41.58
N GLN A 8 -63.73 5.23 -41.97
CA GLN A 8 -63.68 3.75 -41.89
C GLN A 8 -62.19 3.30 -42.07
N GLY A 9 -61.68 2.17 -41.56
CA GLY A 9 -61.80 0.79 -42.11
C GLY A 9 -60.83 0.55 -43.29
N THR A 10 -60.12 -0.56 -43.53
CA THR A 10 -60.14 -1.94 -43.02
C THR A 10 -58.93 -2.73 -43.63
N GLU A 11 -58.43 -3.76 -42.93
CA GLU A 11 -57.87 -5.08 -43.38
C GLU A 11 -56.73 -5.23 -44.44
N LEU A 12 -55.60 -5.86 -44.06
CA LEU A 12 -55.18 -7.30 -44.19
C LEU A 12 -54.70 -7.74 -45.60
N SER A 13 -53.44 -8.17 -45.71
CA SER A 13 -52.99 -9.52 -46.11
C SER A 13 -51.59 -9.57 -46.77
N LEU A 14 -50.91 -10.69 -46.53
CA LEU A 14 -49.58 -11.10 -46.97
C LEU A 14 -49.56 -11.48 -48.46
N SER A 15 -48.41 -11.35 -49.14
CA SER A 15 -47.89 -12.37 -50.09
C SER A 15 -46.43 -12.12 -50.49
N GLU A 16 -45.79 -13.19 -50.98
CA GLU A 16 -44.36 -13.52 -51.08
C GLU A 16 -43.64 -13.11 -52.38
N SER A 17 -42.34 -13.46 -52.41
CA SER A 17 -41.43 -13.73 -53.55
C SER A 17 -40.65 -12.51 -54.10
N SER A 18 -39.34 -12.55 -54.43
CA SER A 18 -38.46 -13.61 -54.99
C SER A 18 -36.98 -13.19 -54.81
N LEU A 19 -36.08 -14.07 -54.31
CA LEU A 19 -35.05 -14.88 -55.00
C LEU A 19 -33.93 -14.15 -55.77
N THR A 20 -32.68 -14.44 -55.36
CA THR A 20 -31.45 -14.79 -56.14
C THR A 20 -30.24 -14.67 -55.18
N SER A 21 -29.20 -15.50 -55.10
CA SER A 21 -28.82 -16.80 -55.67
C SER A 21 -27.50 -17.21 -54.99
N TYR A 22 -27.36 -18.46 -54.54
CA TYR A 22 -26.07 -19.13 -54.20
C TYR A 22 -25.42 -19.71 -55.48
N PRO A 23 -24.12 -20.09 -55.43
CA PRO A 23 -23.75 -21.51 -55.21
C PRO A 23 -22.56 -21.69 -54.21
N THR A 24 -22.48 -22.68 -53.30
CA THR A 24 -22.22 -24.16 -53.40
C THR A 24 -20.87 -24.47 -54.11
N SER A 25 -19.93 -25.34 -53.69
CA SER A 25 -19.87 -26.42 -52.69
C SER A 25 -18.42 -26.95 -52.48
N LEU A 26 -18.16 -27.56 -51.30
CA LEU A 26 -17.38 -28.80 -50.98
C LEU A 26 -16.04 -29.16 -51.65
N ALA A 27 -15.01 -29.42 -50.81
CA ALA A 27 -14.20 -30.65 -50.84
C ALA A 27 -13.39 -30.85 -49.54
N GLN A 28 -13.27 -32.11 -49.09
CA GLN A 28 -12.63 -32.61 -47.88
C GLN A 28 -11.11 -32.83 -48.01
N LEU A 29 -10.44 -32.90 -46.83
CA LEU A 29 -9.30 -33.75 -46.43
C LEU A 29 -7.94 -33.55 -47.15
N VAL A 30 -6.90 -33.21 -46.36
CA VAL A 30 -5.65 -33.97 -46.12
C VAL A 30 -4.63 -33.05 -45.42
N GLY A 31 -3.94 -33.58 -44.41
CA GLY A 31 -2.53 -33.23 -44.14
C GLY A 31 -2.30 -32.23 -43.01
N GLY A 32 -1.61 -32.70 -41.96
CA GLY A 32 -1.28 -31.93 -40.78
C GLY A 32 -0.48 -30.67 -41.06
N GLN A 33 -0.69 -29.67 -40.20
CA GLN A 33 0.17 -28.50 -40.11
C GLN A 33 0.56 -28.30 -38.64
N GLU A 34 1.87 -28.31 -38.44
CA GLU A 34 2.56 -28.05 -37.19
C GLU A 34 2.14 -26.71 -36.58
N ARG A 35 1.93 -26.70 -35.26
CA ARG A 35 1.80 -25.47 -34.47
C ARG A 35 3.21 -24.97 -34.12
N PRO A 36 3.58 -23.71 -34.35
CA PRO A 36 4.82 -23.19 -33.82
C PRO A 36 4.66 -22.97 -32.30
N HIS A 37 5.64 -23.52 -31.58
CA HIS A 37 5.88 -23.35 -30.16
C HIS A 37 6.10 -21.88 -29.77
N GLY A 38 5.73 -21.55 -28.52
CA GLY A 38 6.44 -20.53 -27.75
C GLY A 38 5.61 -19.34 -27.27
N ALA A 39 4.59 -19.57 -26.44
CA ALA A 39 4.13 -18.54 -25.50
C ALA A 39 4.91 -18.72 -24.17
N PRO A 40 5.65 -17.72 -23.66
CA PRO A 40 6.35 -17.84 -22.40
C PRO A 40 5.32 -17.88 -21.26
N CYS A 41 5.41 -18.97 -20.48
CA CYS A 41 4.59 -19.24 -19.31
C CYS A 41 4.84 -18.18 -18.23
N PHE A 42 3.77 -17.51 -17.79
CA PHE A 42 3.78 -16.38 -16.83
C PHE A 42 4.03 -16.78 -15.36
N THR A 43 4.38 -18.03 -15.09
CA THR A 43 4.36 -18.61 -13.75
C THR A 43 5.77 -18.82 -13.23
N LEU A 44 6.44 -17.79 -12.68
CA LEU A 44 7.49 -17.95 -11.64
C LEU A 44 8.23 -16.67 -11.16
N LEU A 45 7.78 -15.43 -11.42
CA LEU A 45 8.63 -14.26 -11.11
C LEU A 45 8.45 -13.63 -9.71
N CYS A 46 7.54 -14.13 -8.89
CA CYS A 46 7.37 -13.72 -7.51
C CYS A 46 7.23 -14.98 -6.63
N MET A 47 8.23 -15.23 -5.77
CA MET A 47 8.31 -16.32 -4.78
C MET A 47 8.89 -17.64 -5.30
N GLU A 48 10.21 -17.79 -5.18
CA GLU A 48 10.80 -19.12 -4.94
C GLU A 48 10.77 -19.37 -3.43
N PRO A 49 10.23 -20.51 -2.95
CA PRO A 49 10.36 -20.89 -1.55
C PRO A 49 11.82 -21.33 -1.27
N PRO A 50 12.37 -21.07 -0.07
CA PRO A 50 13.69 -21.58 0.28
C PRO A 50 13.65 -23.11 0.34
N LEU A 51 14.65 -23.73 -0.30
CA LEU A 51 14.93 -25.16 -0.24
C LEU A 51 14.98 -25.62 1.24
N SER A 52 14.05 -26.50 1.61
CA SER A 52 14.07 -27.19 2.90
C SER A 52 15.26 -28.14 2.95
N SER A 53 16.29 -27.78 3.71
CA SER A 53 17.31 -28.74 4.14
C SER A 53 16.66 -29.68 5.17
N GLU A 54 16.68 -30.98 4.87
CA GLU A 54 16.25 -32.03 5.78
C GLU A 54 16.99 -31.94 7.12
N PHE A 55 16.25 -31.66 8.19
CA PHE A 55 16.74 -31.80 9.55
C PHE A 55 16.32 -33.18 10.07
N VAL A 56 17.31 -34.06 10.26
CA VAL A 56 17.12 -35.37 10.88
C VAL A 56 17.20 -35.21 12.41
N PRO A 57 16.14 -35.48 13.19
CA PRO A 57 16.22 -35.41 14.64
C PRO A 57 16.76 -36.72 15.23
N PRO A 58 17.65 -36.67 16.25
CA PRO A 58 18.02 -37.86 17.00
C PRO A 58 16.90 -38.28 17.97
N SER A 59 16.78 -39.60 18.09
CA SER A 59 15.79 -40.36 18.86
C SER A 59 15.79 -40.08 20.37
N THR A 60 14.57 -40.13 20.90
CA THR A 60 14.11 -40.22 22.29
C THR A 60 14.98 -41.05 23.24
N GLN A 61 15.34 -40.45 24.38
CA GLN A 61 15.46 -41.15 25.67
C GLN A 61 14.70 -40.37 26.76
N GLN A 62 14.00 -41.11 27.62
CA GLN A 62 13.01 -40.69 28.61
C GLN A 62 13.64 -40.40 30.00
N PRO A 63 12.87 -39.96 31.02
CA PRO A 63 13.22 -38.82 31.88
C PRO A 63 13.89 -39.19 33.20
N VAL A 64 14.57 -38.21 33.82
CA VAL A 64 14.93 -38.26 35.24
C VAL A 64 14.34 -37.06 35.97
N SER A 65 13.44 -37.40 36.89
CA SER A 65 12.88 -36.59 37.96
C SER A 65 13.95 -35.92 38.81
N THR A 66 13.73 -34.67 39.22
CA THR A 66 14.05 -34.22 40.59
C THR A 66 13.33 -32.93 40.95
N ARG A 67 13.03 -32.82 42.24
CA ARG A 67 12.06 -31.95 42.90
C ARG A 67 12.56 -30.50 43.08
N CYS A 68 11.64 -29.56 43.04
CA CYS A 68 11.76 -28.29 43.77
C CYS A 68 11.34 -28.48 45.23
N PRO A 69 11.98 -27.81 46.20
CA PRO A 69 11.32 -27.40 47.42
C PRO A 69 11.00 -25.90 47.41
N ALA A 70 9.88 -25.59 48.05
CA ALA A 70 9.29 -24.27 48.21
C ALA A 70 9.83 -23.52 49.44
N SER A 71 9.52 -22.22 49.44
CA SER A 71 9.13 -21.35 50.56
C SER A 71 10.07 -21.14 51.76
N ALA A 72 10.38 -19.87 52.04
CA ALA A 72 10.21 -19.30 53.38
C ALA A 72 10.12 -17.76 53.31
N ASP A 73 9.07 -17.25 53.94
CA ASP A 73 8.80 -15.85 54.29
C ASP A 73 9.86 -15.24 55.21
N TYR A 74 9.98 -13.91 55.25
CA TYR A 74 9.86 -13.11 56.49
C TYR A 74 9.79 -11.59 56.19
N GLN A 75 8.83 -10.94 56.86
CA GLN A 75 8.45 -9.53 56.76
C GLN A 75 9.22 -8.61 57.75
N HIS A 76 9.21 -7.30 57.41
CA HIS A 76 9.12 -6.09 58.27
C HIS A 76 10.03 -5.89 59.50
N ALA A 77 10.68 -4.72 59.59
CA ALA A 77 10.20 -3.56 60.39
C ALA A 77 11.22 -2.40 60.57
N ALA A 78 10.68 -1.17 60.50
CA ALA A 78 10.94 0.05 61.31
C ALA A 78 12.29 0.83 61.26
N GLY A 79 12.17 2.16 61.03
CA GLY A 79 13.18 3.24 61.28
C GLY A 79 13.27 3.65 62.78
N PRO A 80 13.57 4.91 63.21
CA PRO A 80 13.87 6.18 62.50
C PRO A 80 15.07 7.01 63.08
N GLY A 81 15.30 8.26 62.62
CA GLY A 81 16.03 9.33 63.36
C GLY A 81 17.15 10.04 62.56
N LEU A 82 16.97 11.31 62.13
CA LEU A 82 17.31 12.58 62.82
C LEU A 82 18.79 13.02 62.71
N GLY A 83 19.04 14.24 62.22
CA GLY A 83 20.22 15.02 62.65
C GLY A 83 21.00 15.83 61.59
N SER A 84 20.62 17.11 61.47
CA SER A 84 21.29 18.27 60.85
C SER A 84 22.80 18.47 61.14
N LEU A 85 23.53 19.06 60.17
CA LEU A 85 24.52 20.18 60.26
C LEU A 85 25.20 20.28 58.85
N GLY A 86 25.39 21.40 58.13
CA GLY A 86 25.57 22.81 58.47
C GLY A 86 26.99 23.28 58.06
N ILE A 87 27.11 24.47 57.43
CA ILE A 87 28.34 25.27 57.08
C ILE A 87 28.88 25.04 55.63
N GLN A 88 28.61 25.89 54.62
CA GLN A 88 29.02 27.28 54.29
C GLN A 88 30.32 27.41 53.45
N SER A 89 30.21 27.95 52.22
CA SER A 89 30.67 29.29 51.80
C SER A 89 31.35 29.40 50.41
N SER A 90 30.83 30.38 49.65
CA SER A 90 31.47 31.34 48.72
C SER A 90 32.23 30.83 47.46
N LEU A 91 31.75 31.10 46.23
CA LEU A 91 31.82 32.35 45.42
C LEU A 91 33.13 32.48 44.61
N HIS A 92 33.00 32.47 43.28
CA HIS A 92 33.67 33.24 42.20
C HIS A 92 32.97 32.77 40.90
N GLY A 93 32.34 33.56 40.03
CA GLY A 93 32.42 34.99 39.75
C GLY A 93 33.10 35.21 38.40
N ALA A 94 32.39 35.07 37.27
CA ALA A 94 32.81 35.63 35.98
C ALA A 94 31.59 35.89 35.08
N ALA A 95 31.10 37.14 35.14
CA ALA A 95 30.14 37.71 34.20
C ALA A 95 30.89 38.22 32.96
N CYS A 96 30.33 37.97 31.77
CA CYS A 96 30.76 38.63 30.54
C CYS A 96 29.63 39.58 30.11
N THR A 97 29.81 40.86 30.42
CA THR A 97 29.01 41.97 29.88
C THR A 97 29.72 42.53 28.66
N LYS A 98 29.02 42.65 27.53
CA LYS A 98 29.31 43.72 26.55
C LYS A 98 28.04 44.35 26.04
N SER A 99 28.12 45.67 26.01
CA SER A 99 27.08 46.67 25.91
C SER A 99 26.55 46.85 24.49
N ARG A 100 25.29 47.29 24.48
CA ARG A 100 24.52 47.89 23.38
C ARG A 100 25.28 49.05 22.72
N ALA A 101 25.35 49.07 21.39
CA ALA A 101 25.54 50.27 20.59
C ALA A 101 24.53 50.23 19.43
N ARG A 102 23.76 51.31 19.28
CA ARG A 102 22.88 51.60 18.15
C ARG A 102 23.75 52.10 16.99
N GLY A 103 23.44 51.66 15.78
CA GLY A 103 24.05 52.16 14.55
C GLY A 103 23.31 51.61 13.34
N ASP A 104 22.41 52.42 12.83
CA ASP A 104 22.00 52.64 11.43
C ASP A 104 21.61 51.48 10.51
N PHE A 105 20.33 51.58 10.11
CA PHE A 105 19.74 51.06 8.88
C PHE A 105 20.60 51.45 7.67
N GLN A 106 21.07 50.44 6.93
CA GLN A 106 21.36 50.63 5.50
C GLN A 106 20.84 49.43 4.72
N GLU A 107 19.79 49.74 3.95
CA GLU A 107 19.13 48.92 2.96
C GLU A 107 20.13 48.55 1.86
N VAL A 108 20.49 47.26 1.76
CA VAL A 108 21.25 46.74 0.63
C VAL A 108 20.30 45.91 -0.21
N LEU A 109 19.87 46.52 -1.32
CA LEU A 109 19.13 45.90 -2.41
C LEU A 109 20.03 44.85 -3.09
N GLY A 110 19.86 43.58 -2.71
CA GLY A 110 20.37 42.43 -3.47
C GLY A 110 19.35 42.03 -4.54
N GLY A 111 19.77 42.06 -5.81
CA GLY A 111 18.98 41.64 -6.97
C GLY A 111 18.64 40.15 -6.97
N PRO A 112 17.85 39.68 -7.95
CA PRO A 112 17.37 38.31 -7.95
C PRO A 112 18.51 37.35 -8.30
N GLU A 113 18.91 36.51 -7.36
CA GLU A 113 19.65 35.29 -7.69
C GLU A 113 18.70 34.35 -8.44
N GLN A 114 18.74 34.43 -9.76
CA GLN A 114 18.22 33.38 -10.64
C GLN A 114 19.38 32.44 -10.96
N GLY A 115 19.36 31.25 -10.37
CA GLY A 115 20.37 30.22 -10.61
C GLY A 115 20.28 29.05 -9.65
N GLY A 116 19.08 28.55 -9.36
CA GLY A 116 18.93 27.22 -8.77
C GLY A 116 19.06 26.19 -9.87
N ASP A 117 20.00 25.25 -9.75
CA ASP A 117 19.97 24.00 -10.52
C ASP A 117 18.55 23.40 -10.43
N PRO A 118 18.04 22.76 -11.49
CA PRO A 118 16.72 22.13 -11.42
C PRO A 118 16.71 21.18 -10.22
N GLU A 119 15.88 21.50 -9.23
CA GLU A 119 15.77 20.77 -7.97
C GLU A 119 15.44 19.32 -8.30
N VAL A 120 16.46 18.46 -8.27
CA VAL A 120 16.28 17.03 -8.52
C VAL A 120 15.41 16.52 -7.38
N PRO A 121 14.26 15.89 -7.66
CA PRO A 121 13.39 15.38 -6.60
C PRO A 121 14.20 14.49 -5.65
N PRO A 122 14.10 14.67 -4.33
CA PRO A 122 14.92 13.92 -3.38
C PRO A 122 14.65 12.41 -3.45
N TYR A 123 13.44 12.05 -3.89
CA TYR A 123 12.98 10.67 -3.96
C TYR A 123 13.04 10.11 -5.39
N THR A 124 13.49 8.86 -5.53
CA THR A 124 13.36 8.08 -6.78
C THR A 124 12.70 6.74 -6.50
N ILE A 125 11.63 6.42 -7.24
CA ILE A 125 10.95 5.12 -7.23
C ILE A 125 11.38 4.33 -8.46
N VAL A 126 12.03 3.20 -8.25
CA VAL A 126 12.40 2.26 -9.31
C VAL A 126 11.47 1.04 -9.25
N TYR A 127 10.60 0.89 -10.26
CA TYR A 127 9.59 -0.17 -10.27
C TYR A 127 9.13 -0.55 -11.68
N PHE A 128 8.37 -1.65 -11.78
CA PHE A 128 7.68 -2.05 -13.00
C PHE A 128 6.59 -1.03 -13.40
N PRO A 129 6.14 -1.03 -14.68
CA PRO A 129 5.03 -0.19 -15.16
C PRO A 129 3.66 -0.68 -14.65
N ALA A 130 3.53 -0.89 -13.34
CA ALA A 130 2.30 -1.25 -12.65
C ALA A 130 2.19 -0.45 -11.34
N ARG A 131 0.98 -0.34 -10.80
CA ARG A 131 0.71 0.25 -9.49
C ARG A 131 1.38 -0.60 -8.41
N GLY A 132 0.90 -1.84 -8.28
CA GLY A 132 1.47 -2.88 -7.42
C GLY A 132 1.85 -2.40 -6.02
N ARG A 133 3.03 -2.82 -5.55
CA ARG A 133 3.52 -2.48 -4.20
C ARG A 133 4.00 -1.03 -4.03
N CYS A 134 4.00 -0.23 -5.10
CA CYS A 134 4.39 1.19 -5.04
C CYS A 134 3.20 2.13 -4.90
N GLU A 135 1.97 1.65 -5.03
CA GLU A 135 0.83 2.56 -5.12
C GLU A 135 0.57 3.32 -3.83
N ALA A 136 0.69 2.64 -2.69
CA ALA A 136 0.58 3.25 -1.37
C ALA A 136 1.63 4.37 -1.15
N MET A 137 2.89 4.16 -1.54
CA MET A 137 3.93 5.18 -1.38
C MET A 137 3.75 6.35 -2.35
N ARG A 138 3.25 6.11 -3.57
CA ARG A 138 2.92 7.19 -4.52
C ARG A 138 1.79 8.06 -3.99
N MET A 139 0.72 7.44 -3.48
CA MET A 139 -0.38 8.18 -2.84
C MET A 139 0.10 8.98 -1.63
N LEU A 140 0.98 8.39 -0.81
CA LEU A 140 1.59 9.06 0.34
C LEU A 140 2.38 10.29 -0.11
N LEU A 141 3.34 10.13 -1.04
CA LEU A 141 4.17 11.22 -1.53
C LEU A 141 3.32 12.34 -2.16
N ALA A 142 2.36 11.98 -3.00
CA ALA A 142 1.45 12.94 -3.62
C ALA A 142 0.63 13.73 -2.58
N ASP A 143 0.04 13.05 -1.60
CA ASP A 143 -0.76 13.70 -0.56
C ASP A 143 0.07 14.61 0.35
N GLN A 144 1.35 14.30 0.53
CA GLN A 144 2.32 15.05 1.33
C GLN A 144 3.11 16.09 0.52
N ASP A 145 2.69 16.38 -0.71
CA ASP A 145 3.35 17.36 -1.60
C ASP A 145 4.82 17.04 -1.94
N GLN A 146 5.21 15.78 -1.85
CA GLN A 146 6.57 15.37 -2.15
C GLN A 146 6.69 15.11 -3.65
N SER A 147 7.74 15.65 -4.27
CA SER A 147 8.12 15.31 -5.63
C SER A 147 8.98 14.04 -5.63
N TRP A 148 8.87 13.24 -6.68
CA TRP A 148 9.74 12.09 -6.90
C TRP A 148 9.97 11.86 -8.39
N LYS A 149 11.06 11.15 -8.70
CA LYS A 149 11.33 10.61 -10.03
C LYS A 149 10.82 9.18 -10.13
N GLU A 150 10.14 8.84 -11.21
CA GLU A 150 9.80 7.44 -11.57
C GLU A 150 10.86 6.89 -12.53
N GLU A 151 11.54 5.82 -12.14
CA GLU A 151 12.38 5.02 -13.03
C GLU A 151 11.67 3.71 -13.36
N VAL A 152 11.06 3.69 -14.55
CA VAL A 152 10.27 2.54 -15.02
C VAL A 152 11.19 1.46 -15.57
N VAL A 153 11.10 0.26 -15.00
CA VAL A 153 11.85 -0.92 -15.43
C VAL A 153 10.94 -1.81 -16.27
N SER A 154 11.25 -1.96 -17.56
CA SER A 154 10.56 -2.92 -18.42
C SER A 154 10.89 -4.37 -18.05
N ILE A 155 9.98 -5.30 -18.36
CA ILE A 155 10.23 -6.73 -18.15
C ILE A 155 11.49 -7.18 -18.89
N ASP A 156 11.70 -6.74 -20.13
CA ASP A 156 12.91 -7.08 -20.90
C ASP A 156 14.19 -6.60 -20.21
N THR A 157 14.16 -5.39 -19.63
CA THR A 157 15.29 -4.85 -18.86
C THR A 157 15.54 -5.67 -17.60
N TRP A 158 14.48 -6.08 -16.92
CA TRP A 158 14.57 -6.93 -15.73
C TRP A 158 15.12 -8.32 -16.05
N MET A 159 14.68 -8.93 -17.16
CA MET A 159 15.10 -10.27 -17.59
C MET A 159 16.55 -10.35 -18.06
N LYS A 160 17.18 -9.21 -18.44
CA LYS A 160 18.63 -9.14 -18.65
C LYS A 160 19.45 -9.40 -17.38
N GLY A 161 18.83 -9.36 -16.20
CA GLY A 161 19.42 -9.82 -14.94
C GLY A 161 20.37 -8.85 -14.24
N LEU A 162 20.97 -7.87 -14.94
CA LEU A 162 21.93 -6.93 -14.35
C LEU A 162 21.32 -6.10 -13.21
N LEU A 163 20.14 -5.49 -13.42
CA LEU A 163 19.49 -4.74 -12.34
C LEU A 163 19.09 -5.68 -11.19
N LYS A 164 18.54 -6.85 -11.52
CA LYS A 164 18.11 -7.85 -10.53
C LYS A 164 19.26 -8.28 -9.63
N SER A 165 20.45 -8.54 -10.16
CA SER A 165 21.62 -8.96 -9.37
C SER A 165 22.18 -7.86 -8.46
N THR A 166 21.94 -6.59 -8.79
CA THR A 166 22.31 -5.45 -7.94
C THR A 166 21.28 -5.13 -6.86
N CYS A 167 20.04 -5.64 -6.97
CA CYS A 167 19.02 -5.46 -5.94
C CYS A 167 19.28 -6.39 -4.76
N LEU A 168 19.26 -5.85 -3.52
CA LEU A 168 19.58 -6.59 -2.30
C LEU A 168 18.84 -7.94 -2.17
N TYR A 169 17.55 -7.97 -2.53
CA TYR A 169 16.71 -9.18 -2.48
C TYR A 169 16.34 -9.70 -3.87
N GLY A 170 17.02 -9.24 -4.94
CA GLY A 170 16.67 -9.62 -6.30
C GLY A 170 15.24 -9.22 -6.71
N GLN A 171 14.69 -8.15 -6.11
CA GLN A 171 13.31 -7.70 -6.27
C GLN A 171 13.21 -6.17 -6.30
N LEU A 172 12.11 -5.67 -6.86
CA LEU A 172 11.66 -4.29 -6.77
C LEU A 172 10.44 -4.21 -5.82
N PRO A 173 10.16 -3.05 -5.18
CA PRO A 173 10.75 -1.73 -5.43
C PRO A 173 12.16 -1.54 -4.87
N LYS A 174 12.93 -0.75 -5.61
CA LYS A 174 14.08 0.00 -5.11
C LYS A 174 13.64 1.46 -4.96
N PHE A 175 14.07 2.08 -3.87
CA PHE A 175 13.77 3.48 -3.56
C PHE A 175 15.06 4.21 -3.20
N GLN A 176 15.16 5.47 -3.58
CA GLN A 176 16.28 6.33 -3.19
C GLN A 176 15.74 7.58 -2.51
N ASP A 177 16.39 7.97 -1.42
CA ASP A 177 16.20 9.22 -0.69
C ASP A 177 17.60 9.82 -0.46
N GLY A 178 18.01 10.73 -1.34
CA GLY A 178 19.40 11.19 -1.40
C GLY A 178 20.38 10.04 -1.65
N ASP A 179 21.30 9.81 -0.71
CA ASP A 179 22.30 8.73 -0.75
C ASP A 179 21.77 7.39 -0.19
N LEU A 180 20.64 7.42 0.53
CA LEU A 180 20.02 6.23 1.10
C LEU A 180 19.29 5.45 0.01
N THR A 181 19.71 4.19 -0.20
CA THR A 181 18.99 3.24 -1.05
C THR A 181 18.25 2.22 -0.19
N LEU A 182 16.94 2.10 -0.39
CA LEU A 182 16.06 1.16 0.29
C LEU A 182 15.43 0.16 -0.68
N TYR A 183 15.10 -1.01 -0.14
CA TYR A 183 14.27 -2.04 -0.76
C TYR A 183 13.14 -2.39 0.21
N GLN A 184 12.20 -3.25 -0.20
CA GLN A 184 11.00 -3.64 0.56
C GLN A 184 9.99 -2.48 0.68
N SER A 185 8.81 -2.65 0.07
CA SER A 185 7.77 -1.61 0.03
C SER A 185 7.36 -1.12 1.42
N ASN A 186 7.24 -2.03 2.39
CA ASN A 186 6.84 -1.68 3.75
C ASN A 186 7.97 -1.00 4.55
N ALA A 187 9.24 -1.28 4.25
CA ALA A 187 10.36 -0.54 4.83
C ALA A 187 10.41 0.91 4.31
N ILE A 188 10.11 1.10 3.01
CA ILE A 188 10.01 2.41 2.37
C ILE A 188 8.83 3.21 2.97
N LEU A 189 7.65 2.59 3.10
CA LEU A 189 6.50 3.25 3.76
C LEU A 189 6.81 3.67 5.19
N ARG A 190 7.46 2.81 5.98
CA ARG A 190 7.89 3.13 7.36
C ARG A 190 8.96 4.22 7.40
N HIS A 191 9.87 4.25 6.42
CA HIS A 191 10.86 5.31 6.28
C HIS A 191 10.20 6.66 6.05
N LEU A 192 9.32 6.75 5.04
CA LEU A 192 8.52 7.95 4.76
C LEU A 192 7.64 8.33 5.94
N GLY A 193 7.03 7.34 6.60
CA GLY A 193 6.25 7.55 7.81
C GLY A 193 7.05 8.20 8.94
N ARG A 194 8.30 7.78 9.16
CA ARG A 194 9.18 8.38 10.17
C ARG A 194 9.65 9.77 9.77
N SER A 195 10.09 9.96 8.52
CA SER A 195 10.67 11.24 8.07
C SER A 195 9.64 12.35 7.89
N LEU A 196 8.39 12.00 7.56
CA LEU A 196 7.30 12.95 7.31
C LEU A 196 6.31 13.08 8.48
N GLY A 197 6.55 12.40 9.60
CA GLY A 197 5.68 12.49 10.80
C GLY A 197 4.33 11.76 10.66
N LEU A 198 4.28 10.66 9.92
CA LEU A 198 3.08 9.87 9.61
C LEU A 198 3.12 8.50 10.31
N TYR A 199 3.56 8.45 11.57
CA TYR A 199 3.79 7.21 12.32
C TYR A 199 3.17 7.24 13.73
N GLY A 200 2.03 7.92 13.87
CA GLY A 200 1.40 8.14 15.16
C GLY A 200 2.15 9.15 16.03
N LYS A 201 1.50 9.65 17.09
CA LYS A 201 2.07 10.70 17.95
C LYS A 201 2.99 10.18 19.05
N ASP A 202 2.90 8.89 19.36
CA ASP A 202 3.65 8.24 20.42
C ASP A 202 3.94 6.77 20.07
N GLN A 203 4.72 6.09 20.92
CA GLN A 203 5.11 4.69 20.70
C GLN A 203 3.90 3.73 20.68
N LYS A 204 2.81 4.07 21.39
CA LYS A 204 1.61 3.24 21.41
C LYS A 204 0.87 3.34 20.09
N GLU A 205 0.68 4.55 19.56
CA GLU A 205 0.10 4.74 18.24
C GLU A 205 1.00 4.16 17.15
N ALA A 206 2.32 4.32 17.24
CA ALA A 206 3.25 3.71 16.29
C ALA A 206 3.09 2.18 16.24
N ALA A 207 2.98 1.51 17.40
CA ALA A 207 2.73 0.08 17.47
C ALA A 207 1.37 -0.33 16.85
N LEU A 208 0.33 0.49 17.02
CA LEU A 208 -0.97 0.25 16.38
C LEU A 208 -0.89 0.46 14.86
N VAL A 209 -0.17 1.47 14.39
CA VAL A 209 0.07 1.72 12.95
C VAL A 209 0.79 0.52 12.34
N ASP A 210 1.81 -0.03 13.02
CA ASP A 210 2.50 -1.23 12.58
C ASP A 210 1.57 -2.44 12.50
N MET A 211 0.77 -2.68 13.55
CA MET A 211 -0.22 -3.77 13.59
C MET A 211 -1.21 -3.67 12.42
N VAL A 212 -1.69 -2.47 12.09
CA VAL A 212 -2.55 -2.25 10.93
C VAL A 212 -1.82 -2.59 9.64
N ASN A 213 -0.62 -2.06 9.45
CA ASN A 213 0.11 -2.23 8.20
C ASN A 213 0.49 -3.70 7.95
N ASP A 214 0.82 -4.45 9.00
CA ASP A 214 1.13 -5.87 8.88
C ASP A 214 -0.13 -6.68 8.54
N GLY A 215 -1.29 -6.32 9.09
CA GLY A 215 -2.58 -6.89 8.67
C GLY A 215 -2.93 -6.57 7.21
N VAL A 216 -2.61 -5.37 6.74
CA VAL A 216 -2.74 -4.99 5.32
C VAL A 216 -1.84 -5.85 4.44
N GLU A 217 -0.58 -6.07 4.84
CA GLU A 217 0.36 -6.91 4.09
C GLU A 217 -0.11 -8.37 4.01
N ASP A 218 -0.63 -8.93 5.11
CA ASP A 218 -1.14 -10.29 5.15
C ASP A 218 -2.30 -10.55 4.16
N LEU A 219 -3.18 -9.55 3.97
CA LEU A 219 -4.25 -9.62 2.96
C LEU A 219 -3.70 -9.33 1.56
N ARG A 220 -2.76 -8.39 1.41
CA ARG A 220 -2.10 -8.08 0.14
C ARG A 220 -1.36 -9.30 -0.43
N LEU A 221 -0.71 -10.10 0.41
CA LEU A 221 -0.07 -11.35 -0.01
C LEU A 221 -1.08 -12.37 -0.55
N LYS A 222 -2.27 -12.46 0.05
CA LYS A 222 -3.36 -13.33 -0.43
C LYS A 222 -3.91 -12.82 -1.77
N TYR A 223 -4.12 -11.50 -1.89
CA TYR A 223 -4.50 -10.86 -3.16
C TYR A 223 -3.47 -11.15 -4.25
N ILE A 224 -2.18 -10.91 -3.99
CA ILE A 224 -1.10 -11.17 -4.97
C ILE A 224 -1.08 -12.65 -5.36
N THR A 225 -1.22 -13.57 -4.40
CA THR A 225 -1.29 -15.00 -4.69
C THR A 225 -2.47 -15.31 -5.62
N LEU A 226 -3.67 -14.79 -5.31
CA LEU A 226 -4.83 -14.94 -6.20
C LEU A 226 -4.51 -14.44 -7.62
N ILE A 227 -4.07 -13.18 -7.74
CA ILE A 227 -3.84 -12.52 -9.02
C ILE A 227 -2.84 -13.27 -9.90
N TYR A 228 -1.72 -13.72 -9.33
CA TYR A 228 -0.61 -14.25 -10.11
C TYR A 228 -0.58 -15.77 -10.23
N THR A 229 -1.27 -16.53 -9.38
CA THR A 229 -1.17 -18.00 -9.40
C THR A 229 -2.48 -18.74 -9.63
N LYS A 230 -3.62 -18.20 -9.18
CA LYS A 230 -4.88 -18.96 -9.12
C LYS A 230 -6.13 -18.13 -9.40
N TYR A 231 -6.03 -17.13 -10.27
CA TYR A 231 -7.11 -16.15 -10.45
C TYR A 231 -8.43 -16.79 -10.90
N GLU A 232 -8.43 -17.64 -11.93
CA GLU A 232 -9.69 -18.19 -12.47
C GLU A 232 -10.36 -19.19 -11.51
N GLU A 233 -9.57 -20.03 -10.84
CA GLU A 233 -10.07 -21.10 -9.97
C GLU A 233 -10.29 -20.67 -8.53
N GLY A 234 -9.57 -19.64 -8.06
CA GLY A 234 -9.55 -19.23 -6.66
C GLY A 234 -10.34 -17.95 -6.36
N LYS A 235 -10.84 -17.24 -7.38
CA LYS A 235 -11.50 -15.93 -7.18
C LYS A 235 -12.77 -16.05 -6.36
N ASP A 236 -13.64 -17.01 -6.65
CA ASP A 236 -14.92 -17.16 -5.96
C ASP A 236 -14.74 -17.41 -4.46
N ASP A 237 -13.84 -18.35 -4.11
CA ASP A 237 -13.51 -18.65 -2.72
C ASP A 237 -12.85 -17.45 -2.01
N TYR A 238 -11.98 -16.73 -2.71
CA TYR A 238 -11.35 -15.52 -2.18
C TYR A 238 -12.39 -14.44 -1.86
N VAL A 239 -13.29 -14.15 -2.81
CA VAL A 239 -14.34 -13.14 -2.64
C VAL A 239 -15.32 -13.54 -1.54
N LYS A 240 -15.62 -14.83 -1.41
CA LYS A 240 -16.45 -15.35 -0.31
C LYS A 240 -15.79 -15.17 1.06
N ALA A 241 -14.47 -15.31 1.16
CA ALA A 241 -13.72 -15.10 2.40
C ALA A 241 -13.43 -13.62 2.71
N LEU A 242 -13.45 -12.76 1.70
CA LEU A 242 -13.05 -11.35 1.79
C LEU A 242 -13.73 -10.56 2.93
N PRO A 243 -15.05 -10.68 3.20
CA PRO A 243 -15.66 -9.97 4.32
C PRO A 243 -15.01 -10.30 5.67
N GLY A 244 -14.58 -11.55 5.88
CA GLY A 244 -13.87 -11.96 7.09
C GLY A 244 -12.51 -11.30 7.23
N HIS A 245 -11.82 -11.03 6.11
CA HIS A 245 -10.54 -10.34 6.07
C HIS A 245 -10.67 -8.80 6.20
N LEU A 246 -11.80 -8.22 5.78
CA LEU A 246 -12.04 -6.77 5.89
C LEU A 246 -12.57 -6.36 7.27
N LYS A 247 -13.31 -7.24 7.95
CA LYS A 247 -13.92 -6.99 9.26
C LYS A 247 -12.95 -6.45 10.34
N PRO A 248 -11.68 -6.89 10.44
CA PRO A 248 -10.74 -6.33 11.41
C PRO A 248 -10.52 -4.81 11.22
N PHE A 249 -10.41 -4.32 9.98
CA PHE A 249 -10.21 -2.90 9.71
C PHE A 249 -11.46 -2.06 10.03
N GLU A 250 -12.65 -2.58 9.74
CA GLU A 250 -13.92 -1.97 10.19
C GLU A 250 -13.98 -1.88 11.72
N THR A 251 -13.55 -2.95 12.41
CA THR A 251 -13.51 -3.01 13.88
C THR A 251 -12.55 -1.97 14.44
N LEU A 252 -11.36 -1.83 13.86
CA LEU A 252 -10.37 -0.82 14.26
C LEU A 252 -10.91 0.61 14.08
N LEU A 253 -11.55 0.90 12.95
CA LEU A 253 -12.23 2.19 12.75
C LEU A 253 -13.30 2.43 13.81
N SER A 254 -14.13 1.44 14.12
CA SER A 254 -15.18 1.59 15.15
C SER A 254 -14.62 1.94 16.54
N GLN A 255 -13.42 1.44 16.85
CA GLN A 255 -12.72 1.69 18.12
C GLN A 255 -11.98 3.03 18.15
N ASN A 256 -11.72 3.65 16.99
CA ASN A 256 -11.04 4.94 16.89
C ASN A 256 -12.02 6.05 16.50
N GLN A 257 -12.56 6.76 17.50
CA GLN A 257 -13.46 7.91 17.31
C GLN A 257 -14.69 7.61 16.43
N GLY A 258 -15.16 6.35 16.46
CA GLY A 258 -16.28 5.89 15.65
C GLY A 258 -16.03 5.99 14.13
N GLY A 259 -14.79 5.82 13.68
CA GLY A 259 -14.40 5.77 12.26
C GLY A 259 -14.32 7.14 11.56
N LYS A 260 -14.48 8.23 12.31
CA LYS A 260 -14.51 9.59 11.76
C LYS A 260 -13.13 10.20 11.52
N ALA A 261 -12.09 9.64 12.14
CA ALA A 261 -10.70 10.11 12.05
C ALA A 261 -9.87 9.30 11.02
N PHE A 262 -8.77 8.68 11.42
CA PHE A 262 -7.95 7.79 10.60
C PHE A 262 -8.00 6.35 11.12
N ILE A 263 -7.25 5.43 10.54
CA ILE A 263 -7.23 4.04 11.03
C ILE A 263 -6.64 3.94 12.44
N VAL A 264 -5.70 4.84 12.78
CA VAL A 264 -5.13 5.01 14.12
C VAL A 264 -5.03 6.51 14.43
N GLY A 265 -5.45 6.92 15.63
CA GLY A 265 -5.32 8.32 16.08
C GLY A 265 -6.17 9.32 15.28
N ASP A 266 -5.80 10.59 15.37
CA ASP A 266 -6.44 11.73 14.67
C ASP A 266 -5.60 12.33 13.55
N GLN A 267 -4.42 11.77 13.28
CA GLN A 267 -3.52 12.16 12.20
C GLN A 267 -3.32 11.00 11.22
N ILE A 268 -3.14 11.33 9.94
CA ILE A 268 -2.92 10.33 8.90
C ILE A 268 -1.56 9.64 9.11
N SER A 269 -1.51 8.34 8.88
CA SER A 269 -0.30 7.53 8.98
C SER A 269 0.06 6.86 7.64
N PHE A 270 1.27 6.30 7.52
CA PHE A 270 1.63 5.53 6.33
C PHE A 270 0.70 4.31 6.11
N ALA A 271 0.14 3.75 7.19
CA ALA A 271 -0.77 2.61 7.12
C ALA A 271 -2.13 3.00 6.50
N ASP A 272 -2.56 4.25 6.63
CA ASP A 272 -3.79 4.73 6.01
C ASP A 272 -3.73 4.67 4.49
N TYR A 273 -2.59 5.05 3.89
CA TYR A 273 -2.36 4.98 2.44
C TYR A 273 -2.27 3.53 1.95
N ASN A 274 -1.62 2.65 2.72
CA ASN A 274 -1.51 1.24 2.36
C ASN A 274 -2.87 0.52 2.44
N LEU A 275 -3.66 0.82 3.48
CA LEU A 275 -5.04 0.34 3.60
C LEU A 275 -5.94 0.92 2.51
N LEU A 276 -5.81 2.20 2.17
CA LEU A 276 -6.59 2.82 1.10
C LEU A 276 -6.34 2.10 -0.23
N ASP A 277 -5.08 1.87 -0.61
CA ASP A 277 -4.75 1.11 -1.83
C ASP A 277 -5.38 -0.28 -1.79
N LEU A 278 -5.22 -0.99 -0.67
CA LEU A 278 -5.79 -2.32 -0.47
C LEU A 278 -7.32 -2.31 -0.69
N LEU A 279 -8.03 -1.34 -0.15
CA LEU A 279 -9.48 -1.25 -0.31
C LEU A 279 -9.88 -0.93 -1.76
N LEU A 280 -9.16 -0.01 -2.42
CA LEU A 280 -9.43 0.38 -3.81
C LEU A 280 -9.25 -0.80 -4.78
N ILE A 281 -8.17 -1.59 -4.65
CA ILE A 281 -7.98 -2.77 -5.51
C ILE A 281 -9.04 -3.85 -5.24
N HIS A 282 -9.52 -3.98 -4.01
CA HIS A 282 -10.59 -4.94 -3.69
C HIS A 282 -11.96 -4.47 -4.20
N GLN A 283 -12.23 -3.16 -4.28
CA GLN A 283 -13.42 -2.64 -4.94
C GLN A 283 -13.42 -2.93 -6.45
N VAL A 284 -12.25 -2.99 -7.09
CA VAL A 284 -12.10 -3.41 -8.49
C VAL A 284 -12.31 -4.93 -8.61
N LEU A 285 -11.66 -5.72 -7.75
CA LEU A 285 -11.75 -7.19 -7.78
C LEU A 285 -13.18 -7.70 -7.53
N ALA A 286 -13.86 -7.11 -6.54
CA ALA A 286 -15.19 -7.46 -6.05
C ALA A 286 -16.00 -6.18 -5.76
N PRO A 287 -16.68 -5.63 -6.79
CA PRO A 287 -17.56 -4.47 -6.61
C PRO A 287 -18.61 -4.72 -5.53
N GLY A 288 -18.84 -3.72 -4.66
CA GLY A 288 -19.77 -3.83 -3.53
C GLY A 288 -19.20 -4.53 -2.28
N CYS A 289 -17.92 -4.95 -2.28
CA CYS A 289 -17.32 -5.62 -1.11
C CYS A 289 -17.31 -4.77 0.17
N LEU A 290 -17.49 -3.44 0.07
CA LEU A 290 -17.56 -2.51 1.21
C LEU A 290 -18.99 -2.18 1.65
N ASP A 291 -20.03 -2.69 1.00
CA ASP A 291 -21.43 -2.31 1.29
C ASP A 291 -21.87 -2.72 2.70
N SER A 292 -21.26 -3.79 3.24
CA SER A 292 -21.48 -4.27 4.61
C SER A 292 -20.55 -3.60 5.65
N PHE A 293 -19.70 -2.68 5.23
CA PHE A 293 -18.66 -2.03 6.05
C PHE A 293 -18.79 -0.50 5.95
N PRO A 294 -19.80 0.10 6.61
CA PRO A 294 -20.08 1.52 6.45
C PRO A 294 -18.92 2.42 6.87
N LEU A 295 -18.12 2.06 7.88
CA LEU A 295 -16.97 2.88 8.28
C LEU A 295 -15.85 2.82 7.25
N LEU A 296 -15.53 1.64 6.71
CA LEU A 296 -14.55 1.48 5.64
C LEU A 296 -15.00 2.21 4.36
N SER A 297 -16.28 2.10 3.98
CA SER A 297 -16.82 2.81 2.82
C SER A 297 -16.69 4.33 3.00
N ALA A 298 -17.09 4.87 4.16
CA ALA A 298 -16.94 6.29 4.47
C ALA A 298 -15.47 6.73 4.58
N TYR A 299 -14.59 5.87 5.08
CA TYR A 299 -13.14 6.08 5.14
C TYR A 299 -12.52 6.20 3.75
N VAL A 300 -12.81 5.26 2.84
CA VAL A 300 -12.34 5.32 1.44
C VAL A 300 -12.80 6.60 0.76
N ALA A 301 -14.08 6.95 0.89
CA ALA A 301 -14.63 8.18 0.31
C ALA A 301 -13.94 9.43 0.88
N ARG A 302 -13.71 9.49 2.19
CA ARG A 302 -13.05 10.62 2.86
C ARG A 302 -11.59 10.78 2.42
N LEU A 303 -10.79 9.72 2.43
CA LEU A 303 -9.39 9.83 2.04
C LEU A 303 -9.24 10.12 0.53
N SER A 304 -10.03 9.45 -0.32
CA SER A 304 -10.00 9.70 -1.77
C SER A 304 -10.44 11.12 -2.14
N ALA A 305 -11.22 11.79 -1.28
CA ALA A 305 -11.64 13.18 -1.46
C ALA A 305 -10.59 14.22 -1.02
N ARG A 306 -9.50 13.81 -0.34
CA ARG A 306 -8.41 14.74 0.00
C ARG A 306 -7.86 15.36 -1.28
N PRO A 307 -7.67 16.69 -1.37
CA PRO A 307 -7.42 17.36 -2.66
C PRO A 307 -6.26 16.77 -3.47
N LYS A 308 -5.13 16.48 -2.81
CA LYS A 308 -3.93 15.94 -3.46
C LYS A 308 -4.06 14.46 -3.84
N ILE A 309 -4.68 13.63 -2.98
CA ILE A 309 -5.03 12.25 -3.34
C ILE A 309 -5.99 12.24 -4.52
N LYS A 310 -7.06 13.04 -4.48
CA LYS A 310 -8.04 13.12 -5.57
C LYS A 310 -7.39 13.50 -6.90
N ALA A 311 -6.50 14.50 -6.87
CA ALA A 311 -5.75 14.92 -8.05
C ALA A 311 -4.84 13.79 -8.57
N PHE A 312 -4.10 13.13 -7.68
CA PHE A 312 -3.24 11.99 -8.03
C PHE A 312 -4.03 10.81 -8.62
N LEU A 313 -5.12 10.38 -7.98
CA LEU A 313 -5.98 9.28 -8.44
C LEU A 313 -6.65 9.59 -9.79
N SER A 314 -6.82 10.87 -10.13
CA SER A 314 -7.36 11.29 -11.43
C SER A 314 -6.28 11.54 -12.48
N SER A 315 -5.00 11.49 -12.11
CA SER A 315 -3.89 11.81 -13.01
C SER A 315 -3.65 10.70 -14.04
N PRO A 316 -3.13 11.02 -15.24
CA PRO A 316 -2.74 10.01 -16.23
C PRO A 316 -1.74 8.98 -15.67
N ASP A 317 -0.82 9.39 -14.80
CA ASP A 317 0.22 8.54 -14.21
C ASP A 317 -0.36 7.42 -13.32
N HIS A 318 -1.53 7.67 -12.73
CA HIS A 318 -2.29 6.68 -11.98
C HIS A 318 -3.27 5.91 -12.89
N VAL A 319 -4.12 6.62 -13.64
CA VAL A 319 -5.23 6.03 -14.41
C VAL A 319 -4.72 5.10 -15.50
N ASN A 320 -3.64 5.46 -16.20
CA ASN A 320 -3.09 4.66 -17.30
C ASN A 320 -2.19 3.52 -16.82
N ARG A 321 -1.88 3.46 -15.52
CA ARG A 321 -1.02 2.44 -14.93
C ARG A 321 -1.86 1.26 -14.45
N PRO A 322 -1.64 0.03 -14.95
CA PRO A 322 -2.41 -1.13 -14.54
C PRO A 322 -2.15 -1.48 -13.07
N ILE A 323 -3.16 -2.03 -12.40
CA ILE A 323 -3.04 -2.44 -10.99
C ILE A 323 -1.92 -3.50 -10.83
N ASN A 324 -1.97 -4.54 -11.68
CA ASN A 324 -1.04 -5.66 -11.69
C ASN A 324 -0.35 -5.82 -13.06
N GLY A 325 0.80 -6.50 -13.08
CA GLY A 325 1.61 -6.68 -14.29
C GLY A 325 1.10 -7.74 -15.26
N ASN A 326 0.10 -8.56 -14.89
CA ASN A 326 -0.44 -9.64 -15.72
C ASN A 326 -1.81 -9.32 -16.35
N GLY A 327 -2.29 -8.07 -16.23
CA GLY A 327 -3.57 -7.62 -16.76
C GLY A 327 -4.82 -8.07 -15.96
N LYS A 328 -4.65 -8.83 -14.88
CA LYS A 328 -5.75 -9.21 -13.97
C LYS A 328 -5.87 -8.18 -12.84
N GLN A 329 -7.07 -7.98 -12.29
CA GLN A 329 -7.32 -6.97 -11.26
C GLN A 329 -8.40 -7.38 -10.27
#